data_AF-A0A7C4DIE5-F1
#
_entry.id   AF-A0A7C4DIE5-F1
#
_cell.length_a   1.000
_cell.length_b   1.000
_cell.length_c   1.000
_cell.angle_alpha   90.00
_cell.angle_beta   90.00
_cell.angle_gamma   90.00
#
_symmetry.space_group_name_H-M   'P 1'
#
loop_
_entity.id
_entity.type
_entity.pdbx_description
1 polymer ?
#
loop_
_entity_poly.entity_id
_entity_poly.type
_entity_poly.pdbx_seq_one_letter_code
_entity_poly.pdbx_strand_id
1 'polypeptide(L)'
;MPTIGSKKTERTGLKSQKALARETKLLFIVVAAASASILLHLSVQAAVSWRHGARIEAEIKARKAARAVTVYENDLRFNQELEIAKNAASERIAERNHAAEMERRRAHDPKFAVSEREKAMLQMKGMSLGEGEAPEEFLKKLAKLACPPKSGVGVTVAKTGYLVEVAFPYSRITEAHSEYKKHLPGLYLEVKKTAAGIAQDILTYGGPLGVAEVVVRCQGVANVQTREGVKKEKRDLFGVTFVNDGRDWSQYSRTEMEQLWKINTNQFPAMIANMGAR
;
A
#
# COMPACT_ATOMS: atom_id res chain seq x y z
N MET A 1 57.39 11.43 143.40
CA MET A 1 56.74 10.11 143.24
C MET A 1 55.24 10.32 143.16
N PRO A 2 54.42 9.62 142.33
CA PRO A 2 54.73 8.71 141.22
C PRO A 2 53.89 8.94 139.90
N THR A 3 54.47 8.50 138.77
CA THR A 3 53.98 7.78 137.54
C THR A 3 52.61 7.98 136.82
N ILE A 4 52.66 7.59 135.52
CA ILE A 4 51.58 7.14 134.57
C ILE A 4 50.91 8.30 133.78
N GLY A 5 50.78 8.35 132.45
CA GLY A 5 51.01 7.42 131.33
C GLY A 5 50.15 7.84 130.12
N SER A 6 50.80 8.03 128.96
CA SER A 6 50.49 7.42 127.66
C SER A 6 49.05 7.48 127.05
N LYS A 7 49.01 7.82 125.75
CA LYS A 7 47.90 7.64 124.77
C LYS A 7 46.71 8.62 124.86
N LYS A 8 46.82 9.81 124.26
CA LYS A 8 45.61 10.59 123.88
C LYS A 8 45.67 11.39 122.57
N THR A 9 46.74 11.29 121.77
CA THR A 9 46.93 12.12 120.56
C THR A 9 46.74 11.42 119.21
N GLU A 10 46.38 10.13 119.16
CA GLU A 10 46.19 9.38 117.89
C GLU A 10 44.72 9.20 117.44
N ARG A 11 43.72 9.54 118.25
CA ARG A 11 42.29 9.26 117.93
C ARG A 11 41.55 10.36 117.15
N THR A 12 42.13 11.55 116.96
CA THR A 12 41.51 12.67 116.24
C THR A 12 41.86 12.72 114.75
N GLY A 13 43.03 12.20 114.33
CA GLY A 13 43.42 12.10 112.91
C GLY A 13 42.63 11.04 112.12
N LEU A 14 42.26 9.92 112.76
CA LEU A 14 41.58 8.79 112.11
C LEU A 14 40.09 9.06 111.80
N LYS A 15 39.44 10.01 112.50
CA LYS A 15 38.05 10.43 112.24
C LYS A 15 37.97 11.47 111.11
N SER A 16 38.96 12.36 111.01
CA SER A 16 39.09 13.35 109.93
C SER A 16 39.39 12.68 108.59
N GLN A 17 40.32 11.71 108.55
CA GLN A 17 40.60 10.93 107.33
C GLN A 17 39.41 10.09 106.84
N LYS A 18 38.59 9.54 107.74
CA LYS A 18 37.37 8.79 107.36
C LYS A 18 36.24 9.69 106.84
N ALA A 19 36.16 10.95 107.29
CA ALA A 19 35.23 11.94 106.77
C ALA A 19 35.65 12.42 105.36
N LEU A 20 36.93 12.76 105.19
CA LEU A 20 37.50 13.15 103.89
C LEU A 20 37.39 12.02 102.84
N ALA A 21 37.60 10.77 103.26
CA ALA A 21 37.43 9.59 102.41
C ALA A 21 35.98 9.30 102.02
N ARG A 22 35.00 9.76 102.81
CA ARG A 22 33.56 9.65 102.47
C ARG A 22 33.14 10.75 101.51
N GLU A 23 33.59 11.99 101.73
CA GLU A 23 33.31 13.12 100.83
C GLU A 23 33.93 12.91 99.45
N THR A 24 35.19 12.47 99.39
CA THR A 24 35.84 12.10 98.11
C THR A 24 35.12 10.97 97.38
N LYS A 25 34.69 9.91 98.08
CA LYS A 25 33.88 8.83 97.48
C LYS A 25 32.56 9.36 96.93
N LEU A 26 31.88 10.26 97.65
CA LEU A 26 30.64 10.88 97.19
C LEU A 26 30.86 11.72 95.93
N LEU A 27 31.96 12.48 95.90
CA LEU A 27 32.35 13.31 94.76
C LEU A 27 32.67 12.44 93.53
N PHE A 28 33.39 11.32 93.71
CA PHE A 28 33.61 10.33 92.64
C PHE A 28 32.31 9.71 92.12
N ILE A 29 31.36 9.38 93.00
CA ILE A 29 30.06 8.82 92.59
C ILE A 29 29.25 9.85 91.80
N VAL A 30 29.22 11.11 92.23
CA VAL A 30 28.52 12.19 91.52
C VAL A 30 29.14 12.45 90.15
N VAL A 31 30.47 12.50 90.06
CA VAL A 31 31.18 12.67 88.78
C VAL A 31 30.96 11.47 87.87
N ALA A 32 30.97 10.24 88.39
CA ALA A 32 30.70 9.03 87.62
C ALA A 32 29.24 8.97 87.12
N ALA A 33 28.27 9.42 87.93
CA ALA A 33 26.88 9.50 87.53
C ALA A 33 26.65 10.59 86.46
N ALA A 34 27.30 11.76 86.61
CA ALA A 34 27.23 12.85 85.64
C ALA A 34 27.87 12.46 84.30
N SER A 35 29.04 11.80 84.32
CA SER A 35 29.71 11.33 83.10
C SER A 35 28.91 10.22 82.41
N ALA A 36 28.31 9.29 83.15
CA ALA A 36 27.41 8.28 82.60
C ALA A 36 26.17 8.90 81.94
N SER A 37 25.58 9.93 82.55
CA SER A 37 24.43 10.66 81.98
C SER A 37 24.80 11.39 80.68
N ILE A 38 25.97 12.04 80.62
CA ILE A 38 26.46 12.71 79.42
C ILE A 38 26.71 11.71 78.29
N LEU A 39 27.34 10.56 78.59
CA LEU A 39 27.57 9.49 77.61
C LEU A 39 26.25 8.89 77.10
N LEU A 40 25.24 8.74 77.95
CA LEU A 40 23.91 8.30 77.54
C LEU A 40 23.25 9.33 76.61
N HIS A 41 23.32 10.63 76.93
CA HIS A 41 22.78 11.67 76.06
C HIS A 41 23.47 11.73 74.70
N LEU A 42 24.81 11.64 74.66
CA LEU A 42 25.58 11.64 73.41
C LEU A 42 25.30 10.40 72.55
N SER A 43 25.20 9.22 73.16
CA SER A 43 24.85 7.99 72.44
C SER A 43 23.43 8.03 71.88
N VAL A 44 22.47 8.59 72.62
CA VAL A 44 21.10 8.82 72.13
C VAL A 44 21.08 9.84 70.98
N GLN A 45 21.81 10.96 71.09
CA GLN A 45 21.91 11.95 70.01
C GLN A 45 22.55 11.37 68.75
N ALA A 46 23.61 10.56 68.89
CA ALA A 46 24.24 9.86 67.77
C ALA A 46 23.31 8.83 67.12
N ALA A 47 22.52 8.10 67.91
CA ALA A 47 21.54 7.15 67.38
C ALA A 47 20.41 7.86 66.62
N VAL A 48 19.96 9.02 67.11
CA VAL A 48 18.93 9.85 66.45
C VAL A 48 19.46 10.46 65.15
N SER A 49 20.67 11.01 65.13
CA SER A 49 21.28 11.57 63.92
C SER A 49 21.54 10.51 62.86
N TRP A 50 21.96 9.31 63.25
CA TRP A 50 22.16 8.18 62.35
C TRP A 50 20.83 7.70 61.75
N ARG A 51 19.75 7.59 62.55
CA ARG A 51 18.41 7.27 62.04
C ARG A 51 17.89 8.35 61.08
N HIS A 52 18.14 9.62 61.35
CA HIS A 52 17.79 10.70 60.43
C HIS A 52 18.57 10.64 59.12
N GLY A 53 19.89 10.40 59.18
CA GLY A 53 20.74 10.20 58.00
C GLY A 53 20.25 9.03 57.14
N ALA A 54 20.03 7.86 57.76
CA ALA A 54 19.53 6.67 57.07
C ALA A 54 18.13 6.90 56.44
N ARG A 55 17.25 7.66 57.11
CA ARG A 55 15.94 8.03 56.55
C ARG A 55 16.08 8.95 55.34
N ILE A 56 16.94 9.96 55.40
CA ILE A 56 17.18 10.88 54.27
C ILE A 56 17.77 10.12 53.08
N GLU A 57 18.73 9.23 53.30
CA GLU A 57 19.31 8.39 52.25
C GLU A 57 18.26 7.47 51.61
N ALA A 58 17.40 6.85 52.43
CA ALA A 58 16.30 6.03 51.94
C ALA A 58 15.30 6.85 51.11
N GLU A 59 14.95 8.06 51.55
CA GLU A 59 14.07 8.97 50.80
C GLU A 59 14.71 9.43 49.48
N ILE A 60 16.01 9.74 49.47
CA ILE A 60 16.74 10.09 48.24
C ILE A 60 16.77 8.89 47.28
N LYS A 61 17.03 7.68 47.79
CA LYS A 61 17.04 6.45 46.98
C LYS A 61 15.66 6.16 46.40
N ALA A 62 14.60 6.30 47.20
CA ALA A 62 13.22 6.13 46.76
C ALA A 62 12.84 7.18 45.70
N ARG A 63 13.22 8.46 45.88
CA ARG A 63 12.99 9.52 44.88
C ARG A 63 13.76 9.28 43.59
N LYS A 64 15.00 8.81 43.65
CA LYS A 64 15.78 8.43 42.46
C LYS A 64 15.14 7.27 41.71
N ALA A 65 14.67 6.24 42.43
CA ALA A 65 13.96 5.11 41.83
C ALA A 65 12.65 5.55 41.17
N ALA A 66 11.84 6.37 41.85
CA ALA A 66 10.61 6.92 41.28
C ALA A 66 10.87 7.78 40.03
N ARG A 67 11.90 8.63 40.04
CA ARG A 67 12.31 9.41 38.87
C ARG A 67 12.74 8.52 37.71
N ALA A 68 13.51 7.46 37.96
CA ALA A 68 13.94 6.54 36.91
C ALA A 68 12.75 5.88 36.18
N VAL A 69 11.72 5.48 36.92
CA VAL A 69 10.47 4.93 36.32
C VAL A 69 9.78 5.99 35.46
N THR A 70 9.61 7.22 35.96
CA THR A 70 8.96 8.28 35.18
C THR A 70 9.73 8.67 33.93
N VAL A 71 11.07 8.68 33.99
CA VAL A 71 11.91 8.97 32.82
C VAL A 71 11.75 7.87 31.78
N TYR A 72 11.78 6.61 32.20
CA TYR A 72 11.58 5.47 31.30
C TYR A 72 10.19 5.49 30.63
N GLU A 73 9.13 5.77 31.38
CA GLU A 73 7.77 5.86 30.83
C GLU A 73 7.64 7.02 29.83
N ASN A 74 8.25 8.18 30.12
CA ASN A 74 8.26 9.32 29.22
C ASN A 74 9.05 9.03 27.95
N ASP A 75 10.22 8.40 28.05
CA ASP A 75 11.03 8.01 26.89
C ASP A 75 10.29 7.00 26.01
N LEU A 76 9.57 6.05 26.63
CA LEU A 76 8.75 5.09 25.89
C LEU A 76 7.62 5.78 25.13
N ARG A 77 6.88 6.69 25.78
CA ARG A 77 5.81 7.46 25.14
C ARG A 77 6.34 8.33 24.00
N PHE A 78 7.44 9.03 24.23
CA PHE A 78 8.07 9.87 23.22
C PHE A 78 8.49 9.05 21.99
N ASN A 79 9.10 7.88 22.20
CA ASN A 79 9.47 7.00 21.08
C ASN A 79 8.25 6.48 20.31
N GLN A 80 7.15 6.16 21.02
CA GLN A 80 5.89 5.77 20.36
C GLN A 80 5.31 6.92 19.52
N GLU A 81 5.30 8.14 20.05
CA GLU A 81 4.84 9.33 19.32
C GLU A 81 5.70 9.62 18.09
N LEU A 82 7.03 9.46 18.19
CA LEU A 82 7.93 9.60 17.05
C LEU A 82 7.64 8.59 15.94
N GLU A 83 7.39 7.32 16.28
CA GLU A 83 7.05 6.30 15.29
C GLU A 83 5.70 6.60 14.63
N ILE A 84 4.70 7.04 15.39
CA ILE A 84 3.41 7.48 14.84
C ILE A 84 3.62 8.65 13.87
N ALA A 85 4.43 9.65 14.23
CA ALA A 85 4.71 10.80 13.38
C ALA A 85 5.46 10.41 12.09
N LYS A 86 6.44 9.50 12.17
CA LYS A 86 7.14 8.96 10.99
C LYS A 86 6.19 8.22 10.06
N ASN A 87 5.32 7.37 10.62
CA ASN A 87 4.35 6.63 9.83
C ASN A 87 3.36 7.57 9.14
N ALA A 88 2.82 8.57 9.86
CA ALA A 88 1.94 9.58 9.28
C ALA A 88 2.62 10.40 8.17
N ALA A 89 3.91 10.73 8.31
CA ALA A 89 4.67 11.40 7.26
C ALA A 89 4.86 10.50 6.02
N SER A 90 5.15 9.21 6.24
CA SER A 90 5.27 8.21 5.17
C SER A 90 3.95 8.00 4.44
N GLU A 91 2.84 7.90 5.17
CA GLU A 91 1.49 7.79 4.62
C GLU A 91 1.14 8.98 3.73
N ARG A 92 1.43 10.22 4.16
CA ARG A 92 1.22 11.42 3.32
C ARG A 92 2.05 11.40 2.04
N ILE A 93 3.28 10.90 2.10
CA ILE A 93 4.14 10.74 0.92
C ILE A 93 3.53 9.67 0.00
N ALA A 94 3.08 8.55 0.56
CA ALA A 94 2.43 7.48 -0.19
C ALA A 94 1.13 7.97 -0.86
N GLU A 95 0.29 8.71 -0.16
CA GLU A 95 -0.93 9.34 -0.68
C GLU A 95 -0.62 10.29 -1.83
N ARG A 96 0.39 11.16 -1.68
CA ARG A 96 0.80 12.09 -2.73
C ARG A 96 1.30 11.36 -3.97
N ASN A 97 2.12 10.33 -3.77
CA ASN A 97 2.64 9.51 -4.87
C ASN A 97 1.51 8.76 -5.57
N HIS A 98 0.58 8.19 -4.81
CA HIS A 98 -0.58 7.51 -5.34
C HIS A 98 -1.50 8.46 -6.11
N ALA A 99 -1.77 9.66 -5.59
CA ALA A 99 -2.55 10.67 -6.28
C ALA A 99 -1.90 11.09 -7.61
N ALA A 100 -0.59 11.37 -7.61
CA ALA A 100 0.16 11.71 -8.81
C ALA A 100 0.20 10.55 -9.82
N GLU A 101 0.31 9.32 -9.35
CA GLU A 101 0.22 8.12 -10.20
C GLU A 101 -1.18 8.00 -10.83
N MET A 102 -2.24 8.15 -10.05
CA MET A 102 -3.62 8.07 -10.53
C MET A 102 -3.94 9.19 -11.52
N GLU A 103 -3.39 10.38 -11.33
CA GLU A 103 -3.49 11.48 -12.28
C GLU A 103 -2.79 11.14 -13.60
N ARG A 104 -1.57 10.58 -13.56
CA ARG A 104 -0.86 10.12 -14.78
C ARG A 104 -1.61 8.99 -15.50
N ARG A 105 -2.23 8.07 -14.76
CA ARG A 105 -3.09 7.01 -15.32
C ARG A 105 -4.32 7.61 -16.00
N ARG A 106 -4.98 8.60 -15.39
CA ARG A 106 -6.11 9.36 -16.01
C ARG A 106 -5.66 10.14 -17.24
N ALA A 107 -4.46 10.71 -17.20
CA ALA A 107 -3.85 11.39 -18.33
C ALA A 107 -3.35 10.43 -19.42
N HIS A 108 -3.59 9.12 -19.27
CA HIS A 108 -3.28 8.12 -20.28
C HIS A 108 -1.77 8.09 -20.62
N ASP A 109 -0.91 8.25 -19.60
CA ASP A 109 0.55 8.23 -19.77
C ASP A 109 1.03 6.85 -20.28
N PRO A 110 1.76 6.80 -21.42
CA PRO A 110 2.29 5.56 -22.01
C PRO A 110 3.11 4.68 -21.07
N LYS A 111 3.73 5.27 -20.03
CA LYS A 111 4.53 4.51 -19.05
C LYS A 111 3.69 3.56 -18.19
N PHE A 112 2.39 3.81 -18.05
CA PHE A 112 1.48 3.00 -17.23
C PHE A 112 0.61 2.04 -18.05
N ALA A 113 0.72 2.03 -19.37
CA ALA A 113 0.01 1.06 -20.20
C ALA A 113 0.63 -0.33 -20.05
N VAL A 114 -0.10 -1.25 -19.43
CA VAL A 114 0.38 -2.60 -19.15
C VAL A 114 0.06 -3.51 -20.32
N SER A 115 -1.18 -3.45 -20.82
CA SER A 115 -1.64 -4.32 -21.90
C SER A 115 -1.25 -3.81 -23.27
N GLU A 116 -1.08 -4.71 -24.24
CA GLU A 116 -0.86 -4.35 -25.65
C GLU A 116 -2.00 -3.48 -26.20
N ARG A 117 -3.24 -3.76 -25.77
CA ARG A 117 -4.42 -2.98 -26.17
C ARG A 117 -4.38 -1.55 -25.63
N GLU A 118 -4.04 -1.35 -24.36
CA GLU A 118 -3.90 -0.01 -23.79
C GLU A 118 -2.83 0.78 -24.55
N LYS A 119 -1.66 0.17 -24.81
CA LYS A 119 -0.59 0.81 -25.59
C LYS A 119 -1.07 1.23 -26.97
N ALA A 120 -1.82 0.36 -27.66
CA ALA A 120 -2.40 0.68 -28.97
C ALA A 120 -3.40 1.84 -28.89
N MET A 121 -4.28 1.87 -27.88
CA MET A 121 -5.21 2.98 -27.66
C MET A 121 -4.49 4.31 -27.42
N LEU A 122 -3.43 4.31 -26.62
CA LEU A 122 -2.62 5.50 -26.38
C LEU A 122 -1.93 6.00 -27.65
N GLN A 123 -1.41 5.08 -28.46
CA GLN A 123 -0.84 5.41 -29.75
C GLN A 123 -1.90 6.02 -30.67
N MET A 124 -3.08 5.42 -30.78
CA MET A 124 -4.19 5.96 -31.58
C MET A 124 -4.63 7.36 -31.11
N LYS A 125 -4.68 7.60 -29.79
CA LYS A 125 -5.01 8.92 -29.25
C LYS A 125 -3.96 9.98 -29.56
N GLY A 126 -2.69 9.60 -29.62
CA GLY A 126 -1.58 10.47 -29.99
C GLY A 126 -1.38 10.64 -31.50
N MET A 127 -2.07 9.86 -32.33
CA MET A 127 -2.00 9.98 -33.77
C MET A 127 -2.70 11.27 -34.23
N SER A 128 -2.01 12.01 -35.09
CA SER A 128 -2.57 13.14 -35.83
C SER A 128 -2.23 12.96 -37.30
N LEU A 129 -3.08 13.49 -38.18
CA LEU A 129 -2.82 13.46 -39.62
C LEU A 129 -1.56 14.29 -39.89
N GLY A 130 -0.48 13.64 -40.34
CA GLY A 130 0.77 14.32 -40.64
C GLY A 130 0.63 15.28 -41.82
N GLU A 131 1.47 16.32 -41.88
CA GLU A 131 1.53 17.20 -43.05
C GLU A 131 1.85 16.38 -44.31
N GLY A 132 0.90 16.34 -45.25
CA GLY A 132 1.03 15.61 -46.52
C GLY A 132 0.64 14.13 -46.48
N GLU A 133 0.20 13.58 -45.34
CA GLU A 133 -0.32 12.21 -45.27
C GLU A 133 -1.73 12.12 -45.87
N ALA A 134 -1.95 11.14 -46.76
CA ALA A 134 -3.28 10.88 -47.28
C ALA A 134 -4.20 10.31 -46.18
N PRO A 135 -5.45 10.78 -46.03
CA PRO A 135 -6.38 10.28 -45.01
C PRO A 135 -6.57 8.76 -45.06
N GLU A 136 -6.51 8.16 -46.24
CA GLU A 136 -6.59 6.71 -46.42
C GLU A 136 -5.43 5.95 -45.75
N GLU A 137 -4.21 6.47 -45.85
CA GLU A 137 -3.03 5.86 -45.24
C GLU A 137 -3.08 5.98 -43.73
N PHE A 138 -3.51 7.14 -43.23
CA PHE A 138 -3.75 7.36 -41.82
C PHE A 138 -4.81 6.39 -41.28
N LEU A 139 -5.97 6.28 -41.95
CA LEU A 139 -7.04 5.36 -41.55
C LEU A 139 -6.59 3.89 -41.62
N LYS A 140 -5.75 3.51 -42.59
CA LYS A 140 -5.13 2.17 -42.64
C LYS A 140 -4.22 1.94 -41.44
N LYS A 141 -3.39 2.91 -41.04
CA LYS A 141 -2.52 2.81 -39.85
C LYS A 141 -3.35 2.71 -38.58
N LEU A 142 -4.38 3.55 -38.45
CA LEU A 142 -5.30 3.54 -37.32
C LEU A 142 -6.01 2.18 -37.19
N ALA A 143 -6.60 1.69 -38.27
CA ALA A 143 -7.29 0.40 -38.26
C ALA A 143 -6.34 -0.78 -37.98
N LYS A 144 -5.07 -0.71 -38.41
CA LYS A 144 -4.04 -1.69 -38.05
C LYS A 144 -3.74 -1.72 -36.55
N LEU A 145 -3.74 -0.56 -35.89
CA LEU A 145 -3.53 -0.47 -34.43
C LEU A 145 -4.76 -0.93 -33.64
N ALA A 146 -5.97 -0.64 -34.14
CA ALA A 146 -7.22 -1.06 -33.51
C ALA A 146 -7.43 -2.59 -33.54
N CYS A 147 -6.87 -3.27 -34.53
CA CYS A 147 -7.13 -4.70 -34.79
C CYS A 147 -6.04 -5.64 -34.24
N PRO A 148 -6.39 -6.92 -33.97
CA PRO A 148 -5.41 -7.94 -33.59
C PRO A 148 -4.29 -8.14 -34.65
N PRO A 149 -3.12 -8.66 -34.26
CA PRO A 149 -2.03 -8.90 -35.21
C PRO A 149 -2.42 -9.88 -36.32
N LYS A 150 -1.93 -9.62 -37.54
CA LYS A 150 -2.23 -10.37 -38.78
C LYS A 150 -3.65 -10.17 -39.34
N SER A 151 -4.36 -9.13 -38.88
CA SER A 151 -5.62 -8.73 -39.51
C SER A 151 -5.37 -8.09 -40.89
N GLY A 152 -6.27 -8.34 -41.82
CA GLY A 152 -6.35 -7.61 -43.08
C GLY A 152 -7.08 -6.28 -42.86
N VAL A 153 -6.59 -5.20 -43.48
CA VAL A 153 -7.20 -3.87 -43.40
C VAL A 153 -7.30 -3.31 -44.81
N GLY A 154 -8.51 -2.87 -45.17
CA GLY A 154 -8.81 -2.15 -46.40
C GLY A 154 -9.45 -0.81 -46.07
N VAL A 155 -9.11 0.22 -46.83
CA VAL A 155 -9.81 1.51 -46.79
C VAL A 155 -10.12 1.89 -48.22
N THR A 156 -11.38 2.20 -48.47
CA THR A 156 -11.88 2.62 -49.77
C THR A 156 -12.69 3.90 -49.63
N VAL A 157 -12.67 4.74 -50.66
CA VAL A 157 -13.51 5.94 -50.71
C VAL A 157 -14.92 5.53 -51.13
N ALA A 158 -15.90 5.84 -50.29
CA ALA A 158 -17.33 5.69 -50.55
C ALA A 158 -17.94 7.05 -50.90
N LYS A 159 -19.22 7.05 -51.33
CA LYS A 159 -19.93 8.29 -51.72
C LYS A 159 -20.06 9.30 -50.58
N THR A 160 -20.13 8.82 -49.33
CA THR A 160 -20.43 9.62 -48.14
C THR A 160 -19.21 9.79 -47.22
N GLY A 161 -18.04 9.28 -47.59
CA GLY A 161 -16.84 9.28 -46.75
C GLY A 161 -15.97 8.05 -46.98
N TYR A 162 -15.23 7.62 -45.97
CA TYR A 162 -14.39 6.42 -46.05
C TYR A 162 -15.11 5.17 -45.54
N LEU A 163 -14.97 4.07 -46.27
CA LEU A 163 -15.31 2.72 -45.84
C LEU A 163 -14.04 2.03 -45.34
N VAL A 164 -14.05 1.60 -44.07
CA VAL A 164 -12.94 0.88 -43.46
C VAL A 164 -13.34 -0.58 -43.26
N GLU A 165 -12.64 -1.49 -43.94
CA GLU A 165 -12.83 -2.93 -43.81
C GLU A 165 -11.72 -3.55 -42.97
N VAL A 166 -12.08 -4.29 -41.93
CA VAL A 166 -11.15 -5.02 -41.07
C VAL A 166 -11.51 -6.50 -41.04
N ALA A 167 -10.54 -7.35 -41.36
CA ALA A 167 -10.68 -8.79 -41.32
C ALA A 167 -9.69 -9.38 -40.30
N PHE A 168 -10.16 -9.68 -39.08
CA PHE A 168 -9.33 -10.22 -38.02
C PHE A 168 -9.41 -11.76 -37.94
N PRO A 169 -8.30 -12.45 -37.65
CA PRO A 169 -8.27 -13.91 -37.60
C PRO A 169 -8.91 -14.45 -36.30
N TYR A 170 -9.80 -15.44 -36.43
CA TYR A 170 -10.42 -16.16 -35.31
C TYR A 170 -9.39 -16.83 -34.40
N SER A 171 -8.27 -17.29 -34.96
CA SER A 171 -7.20 -17.93 -34.18
C SER A 171 -6.65 -17.01 -33.09
N ARG A 172 -6.59 -15.70 -33.33
CA ARG A 172 -6.11 -14.72 -32.33
C ARG A 172 -7.05 -14.59 -31.15
N ILE A 173 -8.36 -14.73 -31.37
CA ILE A 173 -9.33 -14.74 -30.27
C ILE A 173 -9.18 -16.02 -29.45
N THR A 174 -9.04 -17.17 -30.12
CA THR A 174 -8.86 -18.45 -29.41
C THR A 174 -7.53 -18.57 -28.67
N GLU A 175 -6.49 -17.91 -29.15
CA GLU A 175 -5.18 -17.84 -28.50
C GLU A 175 -5.22 -16.92 -27.27
N ALA A 176 -5.86 -15.75 -27.39
CA ALA A 176 -6.01 -14.79 -26.29
C ALA A 176 -6.95 -15.31 -25.18
N HIS A 177 -7.94 -16.13 -25.54
CA HIS A 177 -8.95 -16.67 -24.63
C HIS A 177 -8.93 -18.20 -24.63
N SER A 178 -7.78 -18.77 -24.27
CA SER A 178 -7.56 -20.21 -24.24
C SER A 178 -8.52 -20.95 -23.30
N GLU A 179 -9.00 -20.27 -22.25
CA GLU A 179 -10.01 -20.72 -21.30
C GLU A 179 -11.34 -21.07 -21.98
N TYR A 180 -11.67 -20.42 -23.10
CA TYR A 180 -12.90 -20.66 -23.86
C TYR A 180 -12.71 -21.59 -25.06
N LYS A 181 -11.53 -22.20 -25.24
CA LYS A 181 -11.22 -23.03 -26.44
C LYS A 181 -12.23 -24.15 -26.71
N LYS A 182 -12.87 -24.68 -25.66
CA LYS A 182 -13.92 -25.72 -25.75
C LYS A 182 -15.33 -25.18 -25.51
N HIS A 183 -15.47 -23.89 -25.20
CA HIS A 183 -16.73 -23.23 -24.90
C HIS A 183 -17.06 -22.19 -25.98
N LEU A 184 -17.69 -22.67 -27.05
CA LEU A 184 -18.00 -21.86 -28.23
C LEU A 184 -18.89 -20.64 -27.94
N PRO A 185 -19.90 -20.68 -27.03
CA PRO A 185 -20.65 -19.48 -26.66
C PRO A 185 -19.78 -18.38 -26.05
N GLY A 186 -18.80 -18.73 -25.21
CA GLY A 186 -17.81 -17.79 -24.67
C GLY A 186 -16.94 -17.17 -25.75
N LEU A 187 -16.41 -17.99 -26.68
CA LEU A 187 -15.65 -17.48 -27.82
C LEU A 187 -16.47 -16.57 -28.73
N TYR A 188 -17.74 -16.91 -28.96
CA TYR A 188 -18.64 -16.06 -29.74
C TYR A 188 -18.81 -14.68 -29.08
N LEU A 189 -18.97 -14.62 -27.76
CA LEU A 189 -19.04 -13.37 -27.02
C LEU A 189 -17.74 -12.55 -27.17
N GLU A 190 -16.58 -13.19 -27.08
CA GLU A 190 -15.29 -12.48 -27.26
C GLU A 190 -15.06 -12.01 -28.71
N VAL A 191 -15.56 -12.74 -29.71
CA VAL A 191 -15.57 -12.30 -31.11
C VAL A 191 -16.45 -11.06 -31.28
N LYS A 192 -17.67 -11.06 -30.75
CA LYS A 192 -18.59 -9.92 -30.77
C LYS A 192 -17.96 -8.69 -30.13
N LYS A 193 -17.48 -8.87 -28.90
CA LYS A 193 -16.76 -7.84 -28.14
C LYS A 193 -15.61 -7.28 -28.99
N THR A 194 -14.75 -8.14 -29.53
CA THR A 194 -13.58 -7.69 -30.30
C THR A 194 -14.01 -6.87 -31.52
N ALA A 195 -15.02 -7.32 -32.27
CA ALA A 195 -15.54 -6.58 -33.41
C ALA A 195 -16.09 -5.19 -33.02
N ALA A 196 -16.84 -5.11 -31.92
CA ALA A 196 -17.36 -3.84 -31.40
C ALA A 196 -16.24 -2.90 -30.96
N GLY A 197 -15.22 -3.42 -30.29
CA GLY A 197 -14.05 -2.63 -29.87
C GLY A 197 -13.28 -2.05 -31.05
N ILE A 198 -13.02 -2.85 -32.09
CA ILE A 198 -12.34 -2.40 -33.32
C ILE A 198 -13.13 -1.26 -33.96
N ALA A 199 -14.45 -1.42 -34.13
CA ALA A 199 -15.28 -0.40 -34.75
C ALA A 199 -15.33 0.89 -33.91
N GLN A 200 -15.48 0.77 -32.59
CA GLN A 200 -15.47 1.90 -31.67
C GLN A 200 -14.16 2.68 -31.77
N ASP A 201 -13.02 1.99 -31.75
CA ASP A 201 -11.70 2.62 -31.84
C ASP A 201 -11.56 3.37 -33.18
N ILE A 202 -11.93 2.74 -34.30
CA ILE A 202 -11.85 3.35 -35.63
C ILE A 202 -12.78 4.56 -35.75
N LEU A 203 -14.02 4.47 -35.28
CA LEU A 203 -14.99 5.56 -35.37
C LEU A 203 -14.63 6.73 -34.43
N THR A 204 -14.09 6.43 -33.25
CA THR A 204 -13.68 7.45 -32.28
C THR A 204 -12.48 8.26 -32.78
N TYR A 205 -11.41 7.58 -33.23
CA TYR A 205 -10.18 8.25 -33.63
C TYR A 205 -10.16 8.65 -35.11
N GLY A 206 -10.93 7.95 -35.96
CA GLY A 206 -11.06 8.23 -37.38
C GLY A 206 -12.24 9.12 -37.75
N GLY A 207 -13.17 9.38 -36.82
CA GLY A 207 -14.37 10.19 -37.04
C GLY A 207 -14.11 11.54 -37.73
N PRO A 208 -13.12 12.36 -37.29
CA PRO A 208 -12.80 13.64 -37.92
C PRO A 208 -12.38 13.55 -39.40
N LEU A 209 -11.97 12.38 -39.89
CA LEU A 209 -11.58 12.15 -41.28
C LEU A 209 -12.76 11.73 -42.18
N GLY A 210 -13.98 11.67 -41.64
CA GLY A 210 -15.17 11.33 -42.40
C GLY A 210 -15.32 9.82 -42.65
N VAL A 211 -15.06 8.99 -41.64
CA VAL A 211 -15.40 7.56 -41.71
C VAL A 211 -16.92 7.42 -41.77
N ALA A 212 -17.43 6.87 -42.87
CA ALA A 212 -18.86 6.69 -43.11
C ALA A 212 -19.33 5.29 -42.68
N GLU A 213 -18.50 4.27 -42.90
CA GLU A 213 -18.85 2.89 -42.60
C GLU A 213 -17.63 2.11 -42.14
N VAL A 214 -17.80 1.25 -41.12
CA VAL A 214 -16.80 0.29 -40.68
C VAL A 214 -17.37 -1.12 -40.80
N VAL A 215 -16.69 -1.97 -41.57
CA VAL A 215 -17.04 -3.39 -41.73
C VAL A 215 -16.01 -4.22 -41.03
N VAL A 216 -16.43 -5.00 -40.03
CA VAL A 216 -15.53 -5.87 -39.27
C VAL A 216 -15.91 -7.33 -39.48
N ARG A 217 -14.95 -8.14 -39.90
CA ARG A 217 -15.11 -9.57 -40.21
C ARG A 217 -14.13 -10.41 -39.36
N CYS A 218 -14.63 -11.47 -38.74
CA CYS A 218 -13.84 -12.49 -38.07
C CYS A 218 -13.64 -13.68 -39.02
N GLN A 219 -12.39 -13.99 -39.36
CA GLN A 219 -12.04 -15.02 -40.33
C GLN A 219 -11.53 -16.30 -39.68
N GLY A 220 -12.20 -17.42 -39.95
CA GLY A 220 -11.75 -18.77 -39.61
C GLY A 220 -11.10 -19.47 -40.81
N VAL A 221 -10.25 -20.44 -40.54
CA VAL A 221 -9.75 -21.36 -41.57
C VAL A 221 -10.67 -22.57 -41.60
N ALA A 222 -11.33 -22.80 -42.74
CA ALA A 222 -12.13 -23.97 -43.00
C ALA A 222 -11.39 -24.91 -43.96
N ASN A 223 -11.43 -26.21 -43.68
CA ASN A 223 -11.00 -27.23 -44.62
C ASN A 223 -12.15 -27.50 -45.59
N VAL A 224 -11.95 -27.20 -46.86
CA VAL A 224 -12.93 -27.41 -47.93
C VAL A 224 -12.45 -28.59 -48.77
N GLN A 225 -13.29 -29.63 -48.85
CA GLN A 225 -13.02 -30.76 -49.73
C GLN A 225 -13.25 -30.31 -51.18
N THR A 226 -12.20 -30.34 -51.98
CA THR A 226 -12.25 -30.09 -53.43
C THR A 226 -11.95 -31.39 -54.18
N ARG A 227 -12.19 -31.41 -55.50
CA ARG A 227 -11.85 -32.58 -56.36
C ARG A 227 -10.36 -32.93 -56.32
N GLU A 228 -9.50 -31.98 -55.98
CA GLU A 228 -8.04 -32.11 -55.91
C GLU A 228 -7.52 -32.41 -54.49
N GLY A 229 -8.42 -32.52 -53.49
CA GLY A 229 -8.08 -32.78 -52.08
C GLY A 229 -8.63 -31.72 -51.12
N VAL A 230 -8.13 -31.72 -49.89
CA VAL A 230 -8.54 -30.76 -48.84
C VAL A 230 -7.79 -29.45 -49.01
N LYS A 231 -8.51 -28.37 -49.34
CA LYS A 231 -7.95 -27.02 -49.41
C LYS A 231 -8.34 -26.23 -48.16
N LYS A 232 -7.39 -25.47 -47.60
CA LYS A 232 -7.66 -24.52 -46.51
C LYS A 232 -8.15 -23.20 -47.13
N GLU A 233 -9.38 -22.82 -46.81
CA GLU A 233 -9.96 -21.54 -47.21
C GLU A 233 -10.26 -20.66 -46.01
N LYS A 234 -10.05 -19.35 -46.15
CA LYS A 234 -10.52 -18.38 -45.16
C LYS A 234 -12.00 -18.14 -45.38
N ARG A 235 -12.80 -18.27 -44.33
CA ARG A 235 -14.23 -17.96 -44.34
C ARG A 235 -14.57 -17.00 -43.23
N ASP A 236 -15.51 -16.10 -43.51
CA ASP A 236 -16.04 -15.21 -42.49
C ASP A 236 -16.96 -16.02 -41.57
N LEU A 237 -16.56 -16.15 -40.31
CA LEU A 237 -17.37 -16.77 -39.26
C LEU A 237 -18.37 -15.77 -38.67
N PHE A 238 -17.98 -14.50 -38.65
CA PHE A 238 -18.79 -13.40 -38.17
C PHE A 238 -18.46 -12.14 -38.96
N GLY A 239 -19.45 -11.32 -39.28
CA GLY A 239 -19.28 -10.09 -40.03
C GLY A 239 -20.34 -9.08 -39.66
N VAL A 240 -19.93 -7.85 -39.37
CA VAL A 240 -20.79 -6.75 -38.94
C VAL A 240 -20.44 -5.46 -39.66
N THR A 241 -21.46 -4.66 -39.91
CA THR A 241 -21.34 -3.30 -40.45
C THR A 241 -21.78 -2.31 -39.38
N PHE A 242 -21.01 -1.24 -39.22
CA PHE A 242 -21.34 -0.05 -38.45
C PHE A 242 -21.44 1.13 -39.41
N VAL A 243 -22.60 1.76 -39.45
CA VAL A 243 -22.82 2.96 -40.26
C VAL A 243 -22.72 4.18 -39.34
N ASN A 244 -21.96 5.18 -39.76
CA ASN A 244 -21.88 6.44 -39.05
C ASN A 244 -23.23 7.16 -39.12
N ASP A 245 -23.93 7.28 -37.98
CA ASP A 245 -25.23 7.94 -37.87
C ASP A 245 -25.11 9.42 -37.49
N GLY A 246 -23.89 9.96 -37.50
CA GLY A 246 -23.58 11.37 -37.18
C GLY A 246 -23.46 11.67 -35.69
N ARG A 247 -23.64 10.68 -34.80
CA ARG A 247 -23.39 10.86 -33.37
C ARG A 247 -21.91 10.73 -33.04
N ASP A 248 -21.51 11.36 -31.94
CA ASP A 248 -20.15 11.24 -31.42
C ASP A 248 -19.92 9.83 -30.89
N TRP A 249 -19.12 9.07 -31.62
CA TRP A 249 -18.87 7.66 -31.34
C TRP A 249 -18.10 7.42 -30.03
N SER A 250 -17.44 8.44 -29.50
CA SER A 250 -16.74 8.37 -28.21
C SER A 250 -17.70 8.17 -27.02
N GLN A 251 -18.99 8.46 -27.22
CA GLN A 251 -20.02 8.39 -26.17
C GLN A 251 -20.68 7.01 -26.07
N TYR A 252 -20.56 6.18 -27.11
CA TYR A 252 -21.12 4.83 -27.06
C TYR A 252 -20.22 3.90 -26.25
N SER A 253 -20.83 3.21 -25.30
CA SER A 253 -20.24 2.03 -24.68
C SER A 253 -20.12 0.89 -25.71
N ARG A 254 -19.19 -0.03 -25.46
CA ARG A 254 -19.04 -1.26 -26.26
C ARG A 254 -20.36 -2.04 -26.36
N THR A 255 -21.18 -2.02 -25.31
CA THR A 255 -22.47 -2.70 -25.27
C THR A 255 -23.51 -2.04 -26.18
N GLU A 256 -23.55 -0.71 -26.23
CA GLU A 256 -24.43 0.02 -27.15
C GLU A 256 -24.01 -0.19 -28.61
N MET A 257 -22.71 -0.25 -28.88
CA MET A 257 -22.19 -0.61 -30.22
C MET A 257 -22.69 -1.98 -30.68
N GLU A 258 -22.77 -2.97 -29.79
CA GLU A 258 -23.32 -4.29 -30.11
C GLU A 258 -24.83 -4.28 -30.43
N GLN A 259 -25.55 -3.19 -30.14
CA GLN A 259 -26.97 -3.04 -30.47
C GLN A 259 -27.18 -2.29 -31.78
N LEU A 260 -26.23 -1.44 -32.18
CA LEU A 260 -26.34 -0.55 -33.34
C LEU A 260 -25.80 -1.15 -34.65
N TRP A 261 -25.07 -2.28 -34.60
CA TRP A 261 -24.54 -2.90 -35.80
C TRP A 261 -25.56 -3.67 -36.64
N LYS A 262 -25.26 -3.80 -37.93
CA LYS A 262 -25.95 -4.74 -38.82
C LYS A 262 -25.10 -6.00 -38.96
N ILE A 263 -25.64 -7.14 -38.55
CA ILE A 263 -24.98 -8.44 -38.76
C ILE A 263 -25.11 -8.82 -40.23
N ASN A 264 -23.96 -8.97 -40.89
CA ASN A 264 -23.87 -9.40 -42.29
C ASN A 264 -23.73 -10.92 -42.39
N THR A 265 -22.89 -11.51 -41.53
CA THR A 265 -22.59 -12.94 -41.52
C THR A 265 -22.49 -13.42 -40.08
N ASN A 266 -23.11 -14.56 -39.75
CA ASN A 266 -22.97 -15.17 -38.42
C ASN A 266 -23.12 -16.69 -38.45
N GLN A 267 -21.98 -17.39 -38.41
CA GLN A 267 -21.92 -18.86 -38.45
C GLN A 267 -21.97 -19.49 -37.04
N PHE A 268 -21.78 -18.70 -35.98
CA PHE A 268 -21.68 -19.20 -34.60
C PHE A 268 -22.94 -19.93 -34.11
N PRO A 269 -24.18 -19.43 -34.34
CA PRO A 269 -25.38 -20.15 -33.91
C PRO A 269 -25.46 -21.58 -34.47
N ALA A 270 -25.14 -21.75 -35.76
CA ALA A 270 -25.12 -23.08 -36.40
C ALA A 270 -24.02 -23.97 -35.81
N MET A 271 -22.83 -23.43 -35.57
CA MET A 271 -21.74 -24.18 -34.95
C MET A 271 -22.06 -24.60 -33.51
N ILE A 272 -22.73 -23.75 -32.73
CA ILE A 272 -23.15 -24.04 -31.35
C ILE A 272 -24.21 -25.15 -31.34
N ALA A 273 -25.22 -25.07 -32.21
CA ALA A 273 -26.25 -26.10 -32.33
C ALA A 273 -25.65 -27.48 -32.67
N ASN A 274 -24.68 -27.51 -33.59
CA ASN A 274 -24.01 -28.75 -34.00
C ASN A 274 -23.09 -29.35 -32.91
N MET A 275 -22.64 -28.56 -31.95
CA MET A 275 -21.87 -29.05 -30.80
C MET A 275 -22.74 -29.71 -29.74
N GLY A 276 -23.99 -29.28 -29.57
CA GLY A 276 -24.93 -29.89 -28.61
C GLY A 276 -25.54 -31.22 -29.08
N ALA A 277 -25.39 -31.55 -30.37
CA ALA A 277 -25.90 -32.78 -30.97
C ALA A 277 -24.89 -33.95 -30.96
N ARG A 278 -23.71 -33.77 -30.35
CA ARG A 278 -22.67 -34.78 -30.17
C ARG A 278 -22.46 -35.10 -28.70
#